data_AF-A0A5C3KFD0-F1
#
_entry.id   AF-A0A5C3KFD0-F1
#
_cell.length_a   1.000
_cell.length_b   1.000
_cell.length_c   1.000
_cell.angle_alpha   90.00
_cell.angle_beta   90.00
_cell.angle_gamma   90.00
#
_symmetry.space_group_name_H-M   'P 1'
#
loop_
_entity.id
_entity.type
_entity.pdbx_description
1 polymer ?
#
loop_
_entity_poly.entity_id
_entity_poly.type
_entity_poly.pdbx_seq_one_letter_code
_entity_poly.pdbx_strand_id
1 'polypeptide(L)'
;MDVQASLPTSVTMNRKPTPELTWVGTAHTVRQFLETFTWLCKRYDFPSAYYVKEVMTYIPSSEFMIWKIVARDHPDWDDFVKKILEYYPEPSLIDSSSRMDQFISENKAEPRGTSNKCDFFAYLRRFTIALSAIEYHRTVPNSEKVNKFCRGLAPIIRELIGKHNPQDMDEVIAAGNAVFDYIRLLNSRTMNLFNHLVYSNREICQLSVIVQGYNPLSSANRDEPGLTVVSHGQTDT
;
A
#
# COMPACT_ATOMS: atom_id res chain seq x y z
N MET A 1 31.73 28.57 39.77
CA MET A 1 30.38 28.37 40.33
C MET A 1 29.48 28.00 39.17
N ASP A 2 29.11 26.73 39.12
CA ASP A 2 28.32 26.12 38.06
C ASP A 2 26.88 26.65 38.06
N VAL A 3 26.43 27.13 36.91
CA VAL A 3 25.02 27.44 36.68
C VAL A 3 24.37 26.15 36.17
N GLN A 4 23.79 25.36 37.08
CA GLN A 4 22.86 24.30 36.72
C GLN A 4 21.62 24.95 36.09
N ALA A 5 21.52 24.90 34.76
CA ALA A 5 20.29 25.19 34.06
C ALA A 5 19.29 24.07 34.37
N SER A 6 18.33 24.36 35.23
CA SER A 6 17.22 23.48 35.58
C SER A 6 16.30 23.27 34.37
N LEU A 7 15.83 22.03 34.17
CA LEU A 7 14.83 21.69 33.15
C LEU A 7 13.53 22.48 33.39
N PRO A 8 12.88 23.01 32.34
CA PRO A 8 11.62 23.71 32.49
C PRO A 8 10.54 22.74 32.98
N THR A 9 9.98 23.03 34.17
CA THR A 9 9.12 22.11 34.93
C THR A 9 7.62 22.32 34.71
N SER A 10 7.20 23.05 33.67
CA SER A 10 5.76 23.10 33.34
C SER A 10 5.52 23.46 31.88
N VAL A 11 5.02 22.48 31.11
CA VAL A 11 4.25 22.73 29.89
C VAL A 11 2.86 22.16 30.13
N THR A 12 2.02 22.94 30.79
CA THR A 12 0.57 22.76 30.79
C THR A 12 0.05 23.21 29.44
N MET A 13 -0.19 22.28 28.51
CA MET A 13 -1.03 22.53 27.34
C MET A 13 -1.80 21.27 26.95
N ASN A 14 -3.06 21.47 26.59
CA ASN A 14 -3.98 20.49 25.99
C ASN A 14 -3.25 19.55 25.00
N ARG A 15 -2.78 18.40 25.47
CA ARG A 15 -2.08 17.43 24.63
C ARG A 15 -3.11 16.70 23.80
N LYS A 16 -3.14 16.97 22.49
CA LYS A 16 -3.61 15.94 21.54
C LYS A 16 -2.84 14.65 21.86
N PRO A 17 -3.48 13.47 21.80
CA PRO A 17 -2.82 12.22 22.15
C PRO A 17 -1.48 12.13 21.42
N THR A 18 -0.41 11.97 22.18
CA THR A 18 0.93 11.73 21.62
C THR A 18 0.87 10.36 20.95
N PRO A 19 1.18 10.24 19.64
CA PRO A 19 1.26 8.93 19.01
C PRO A 19 2.31 8.10 19.74
N GLU A 20 1.98 6.84 19.99
CA GLU A 20 2.90 5.89 20.60
C GLU A 20 4.06 5.65 19.63
N LEU A 21 5.27 6.02 20.04
CA LEU A 21 6.46 5.85 19.23
C LEU A 21 6.93 4.39 19.34
N THR A 22 6.46 3.55 18.42
CA THR A 22 6.85 2.13 18.33
C THR A 22 7.48 1.81 16.98
N TRP A 23 8.38 0.83 16.95
CA TRP A 23 9.04 0.33 15.75
C TRP A 23 9.44 -1.14 15.96
N VAL A 24 9.70 -1.88 14.86
CA VAL A 24 9.88 -3.35 14.88
C VAL A 24 11.22 -3.82 14.28
N GLY A 25 12.24 -2.97 14.27
CA GLY A 25 13.58 -3.37 13.79
C GLY A 25 13.88 -3.12 12.31
N THR A 26 12.87 -2.80 11.48
CA THR A 26 13.09 -2.63 10.03
C THR A 26 13.54 -1.21 9.69
N ALA A 27 14.37 -1.05 8.66
CA ALA A 27 14.84 0.25 8.15
C ALA A 27 13.70 1.28 8.01
N HIS A 28 12.60 0.87 7.36
CA HIS A 28 11.41 1.70 7.20
C HIS A 28 10.80 2.14 8.54
N THR A 29 10.63 1.22 9.50
CA THR A 29 10.00 1.56 10.80
C THR A 29 10.91 2.38 11.69
N VAL A 30 12.23 2.19 11.61
CA VAL A 30 13.23 3.04 12.28
C VAL A 30 13.18 4.46 11.72
N ARG A 31 13.15 4.60 10.39
CA ARG A 31 13.06 5.91 9.73
C ARG A 31 11.77 6.64 10.12
N GLN A 32 10.63 5.96 10.04
CA GLN A 32 9.34 6.53 10.43
C GLN A 32 9.32 6.96 11.91
N PHE A 33 9.90 6.15 12.79
CA PHE A 33 10.06 6.48 14.21
C PHE A 33 10.89 7.76 14.40
N LEU A 34 12.05 7.87 13.77
CA LEU A 34 12.93 9.03 13.86
C LEU A 34 12.29 10.30 13.29
N GLU A 35 11.58 10.19 12.18
CA GLU A 35 10.82 11.29 11.57
C GLU A 35 9.67 11.76 12.48
N THR A 36 8.90 10.81 13.02
CA THR A 36 7.79 11.11 13.93
C THR A 36 8.29 11.73 15.22
N PHE A 37 9.37 11.20 15.79
CA PHE A 37 10.02 11.77 16.97
C PHE A 37 10.50 13.20 16.70
N THR A 38 11.21 13.43 15.59
CA THR A 38 11.67 14.77 15.20
C THR A 38 10.51 15.75 15.08
N TRP A 39 9.42 15.32 14.44
CA TRP A 39 8.22 16.13 14.28
C TRP A 39 7.56 16.44 15.62
N LEU A 40 7.45 15.46 16.53
CA LEU A 40 6.90 15.67 17.87
C LEU A 40 7.72 16.67 18.67
N CYS A 41 9.04 16.51 18.69
CA CYS A 41 9.92 17.43 19.40
C CYS A 41 9.80 18.86 18.86
N LYS A 42 9.77 19.04 17.53
CA LYS A 42 9.52 20.35 16.90
C LYS A 42 8.15 20.92 17.27
N ARG A 43 7.11 20.08 17.27
CA ARG A 43 5.76 20.49 17.62
C ARG A 43 5.61 20.97 19.07
N TYR A 44 6.44 20.46 19.96
CA TYR A 44 6.44 20.84 21.38
C TYR A 44 7.56 21.83 21.75
N ASP A 45 8.21 22.45 20.75
CA ASP A 45 9.36 23.35 20.95
C ASP A 45 10.44 22.75 21.86
N PHE A 46 10.62 21.43 21.79
CA PHE A 46 11.62 20.73 22.58
C PHE A 46 13.01 21.11 22.04
N PRO A 47 14.01 21.40 22.90
CA PRO A 47 15.31 21.85 22.40
C PRO A 47 16.07 20.72 21.70
N SER A 48 16.55 20.98 20.47
CA SER A 48 17.28 20.01 19.64
C SER A 48 18.50 19.40 20.33
N ALA A 49 19.17 20.16 21.19
CA ALA A 49 20.32 19.71 21.99
C ALA A 49 20.02 18.52 22.91
N TYR A 50 18.74 18.22 23.18
CA TYR A 50 18.33 17.10 24.01
C TYR A 50 17.70 15.94 23.22
N TYR A 51 17.59 16.01 21.90
CA TYR A 51 16.90 14.99 21.10
C TYR A 51 17.54 13.62 21.23
N VAL A 52 18.87 13.53 21.15
CA VAL A 52 19.61 12.26 21.32
C VAL A 52 19.41 11.69 22.72
N LYS A 53 19.34 12.52 23.76
CA LYS A 53 19.09 12.03 25.12
C LYS A 53 17.66 11.51 25.27
N GLU A 54 16.70 12.22 24.69
CA GLU A 54 15.28 11.91 24.82
C GLU A 54 14.89 10.67 24.00
N VAL A 55 15.40 10.52 22.78
CA VAL A 55 15.08 9.38 21.91
C VAL A 55 15.47 8.04 22.55
N MET A 56 16.55 8.03 23.34
CA MET A 56 17.07 6.83 24.01
C MET A 56 16.06 6.22 25.00
N THR A 57 15.07 6.99 25.47
CA THR A 57 14.01 6.50 26.37
C THR A 57 12.97 5.62 25.66
N TYR A 58 12.94 5.65 24.33
CA TYR A 58 12.00 4.89 23.49
C TYR A 58 12.64 3.64 22.85
N ILE A 59 13.93 3.41 23.06
CA ILE A 59 14.66 2.34 22.39
C ILE A 59 14.48 1.01 23.14
N PRO A 60 14.02 -0.06 22.47
CA PRO A 60 13.89 -1.37 23.09
C PRO A 60 15.25 -1.94 23.51
N SER A 61 15.26 -2.72 24.59
CA SER A 61 16.48 -3.27 25.18
C SER A 61 17.33 -4.10 24.19
N SER A 62 16.69 -4.74 23.20
CA SER A 62 17.38 -5.53 22.17
C SER A 62 18.27 -4.69 21.25
N GLU A 63 17.95 -3.41 21.06
CA GLU A 63 18.60 -2.51 20.11
C GLU A 63 19.45 -1.45 20.83
N PHE A 64 19.22 -1.26 22.12
CA PHE A 64 19.76 -0.17 22.94
C PHE A 64 21.28 -0.02 22.86
N MET A 65 22.03 -1.13 22.79
CA MET A 65 23.50 -1.05 22.77
C MET A 65 24.05 -0.40 21.50
N ILE A 66 23.45 -0.69 20.33
CA ILE A 66 23.84 -0.06 19.06
C ILE A 66 23.55 1.44 19.15
N TRP A 67 22.34 1.80 19.59
CA TRP A 67 21.91 3.19 19.71
C TRP A 67 22.76 3.97 20.71
N LYS A 68 23.15 3.36 21.83
CA LYS A 68 24.00 3.98 22.85
C LYS A 68 25.41 4.28 22.34
N ILE A 69 25.99 3.38 21.54
CA ILE A 69 27.31 3.59 20.94
C ILE A 69 27.24 4.79 19.98
N VAL A 70 26.23 4.80 19.10
CA VAL A 70 26.03 5.90 18.15
C VAL A 70 25.78 7.23 18.87
N ALA A 71 24.95 7.25 19.92
CA ALA A 71 24.67 8.46 20.71
C ALA A 71 25.92 9.05 21.38
N ARG A 72 26.88 8.20 21.77
CA ARG A 72 28.14 8.63 22.36
C ARG A 72 29.07 9.27 21.33
N ASP A 73 29.16 8.65 20.16
CA ASP A 73 30.13 9.03 19.13
C ASP A 73 29.58 10.15 18.22
N HIS A 74 28.24 10.27 18.13
CA HIS A 74 27.49 11.21 17.31
C HIS A 74 26.37 11.89 18.14
N PRO A 75 26.70 12.91 18.96
CA PRO A 75 25.73 13.55 19.86
C PRO A 75 24.84 14.62 19.19
N ASP A 76 25.16 15.02 17.95
CA ASP A 76 24.31 15.88 17.13
C ASP A 76 23.15 15.07 16.54
N TRP A 77 21.94 15.63 16.51
CA TRP A 77 20.74 14.89 16.08
C TRP A 77 20.81 14.40 14.64
N ASP A 78 21.25 15.24 13.71
CA ASP A 78 21.21 14.90 12.28
C ASP A 78 22.29 13.85 11.96
N ASP A 79 23.48 13.98 12.56
CA ASP A 79 24.56 13.00 12.42
C ASP A 79 24.21 11.67 13.13
N PHE A 80 23.59 11.74 14.31
CA PHE A 80 23.04 10.58 15.02
C PHE A 80 22.06 9.80 14.16
N VAL A 81 21.05 10.48 13.60
CA VAL A 81 20.03 9.87 12.73
C VAL A 81 20.67 9.21 11.52
N LYS A 82 21.60 9.91 10.86
CA LYS A 82 22.32 9.38 9.71
C LYS A 82 23.05 8.09 10.06
N LYS A 83 23.76 8.08 11.19
CA LYS A 83 24.55 6.92 11.65
C LYS A 83 23.70 5.76 12.10
N ILE A 84 22.58 6.00 12.78
CA ILE A 84 21.60 4.96 13.10
C ILE A 84 21.10 4.30 11.82
N LEU A 85 20.73 5.07 10.79
CA LEU A 85 20.21 4.51 9.54
C LEU A 85 21.25 3.68 8.76
N GLU A 86 22.56 3.86 9.00
CA GLU A 86 23.60 2.96 8.45
C GLU A 86 23.53 1.53 9.04
N TYR A 87 23.06 1.38 10.29
CA TYR A 87 22.83 0.06 10.91
C TYR A 87 21.53 -0.61 10.47
N TYR A 88 20.60 0.16 9.89
CA TYR A 88 19.33 -0.34 9.38
C TYR A 88 19.22 -0.03 7.88
N PRO A 89 20.01 -0.71 7.02
CA PRO A 89 20.02 -0.42 5.60
C PRO A 89 18.67 -0.71 4.96
N GLU A 90 18.21 0.20 4.11
CA GLU A 90 17.04 -0.04 3.25
C GLU A 90 17.34 -1.22 2.31
N PRO A 91 16.32 -2.02 1.95
CA PRO A 91 16.48 -3.06 0.93
C PRO A 91 17.07 -2.49 -0.35
N SER A 92 17.87 -3.25 -1.09
CA SER A 92 18.35 -2.80 -2.40
C SER A 92 17.21 -2.78 -3.43
N LEU A 93 17.40 -2.08 -4.55
CA LEU A 93 16.45 -2.14 -5.67
C LEU A 93 16.23 -3.58 -6.17
N ILE A 94 17.27 -4.41 -6.13
CA ILE A 94 17.19 -5.83 -6.51
C ILE A 94 16.29 -6.58 -5.52
N ASP A 95 16.50 -6.39 -4.22
CA ASP A 95 15.67 -7.02 -3.18
C ASP A 95 14.21 -6.59 -3.28
N SER A 96 13.97 -5.28 -3.44
CA SER A 96 12.62 -4.72 -3.60
C SER A 96 11.93 -5.26 -4.86
N SER A 97 12.65 -5.38 -5.97
CA SER A 97 12.12 -5.93 -7.22
C SER A 97 11.81 -7.43 -7.08
N SER A 98 12.71 -8.19 -6.47
CA SER A 98 12.53 -9.62 -6.19
C SER A 98 11.31 -9.88 -5.31
N ARG A 99 11.13 -9.10 -4.22
CA ARG A 99 9.96 -9.18 -3.34
C ARG A 99 8.66 -8.85 -4.08
N MET A 100 8.66 -7.87 -4.98
CA MET A 100 7.50 -7.57 -5.82
C MET A 100 7.15 -8.73 -6.74
N ASP A 101 8.15 -9.34 -7.40
CA ASP A 101 7.90 -10.46 -8.29
C ASP A 101 7.45 -11.72 -7.52
N GLN A 102 7.99 -11.96 -6.33
CA GLN A 102 7.51 -12.98 -5.40
C GLN A 102 6.05 -12.72 -5.00
N PHE A 103 5.71 -11.51 -4.57
CA PHE A 103 4.34 -11.11 -4.22
C PHE A 103 3.36 -11.36 -5.38
N ILE A 104 3.75 -11.01 -6.61
CA ILE A 104 2.94 -11.29 -7.81
C ILE A 104 2.78 -12.80 -8.01
N SER A 105 3.85 -13.58 -7.84
CA SER A 105 3.81 -15.04 -7.99
C SER A 105 2.88 -15.71 -6.99
N GLU A 106 2.94 -15.31 -5.72
CA GLU A 106 2.09 -15.84 -4.65
C GLU A 106 0.60 -15.57 -4.93
N ASN A 107 0.26 -14.36 -5.38
CA ASN A 107 -1.14 -14.03 -5.70
C ASN A 107 -1.65 -14.75 -6.96
N LYS A 108 -0.77 -15.05 -7.92
CA LYS A 108 -1.13 -15.93 -9.05
C LYS A 108 -1.40 -17.36 -8.60
N ALA A 109 -0.66 -17.86 -7.61
CA ALA A 109 -0.84 -19.20 -7.07
C ALA A 109 -2.14 -19.32 -6.27
N GLU A 110 -2.62 -18.24 -5.64
CA GLU A 110 -3.93 -18.18 -4.97
C GLU A 110 -4.84 -17.08 -5.57
N PRO A 111 -5.46 -17.33 -6.75
CA PRO A 111 -6.31 -16.35 -7.42
C PRO A 111 -7.50 -15.84 -6.59
N ARG A 112 -7.99 -16.60 -5.59
CA ARG A 112 -9.06 -16.12 -4.71
C ARG A 112 -8.70 -14.83 -3.97
N GLY A 113 -7.42 -14.57 -3.73
CA GLY A 113 -6.93 -13.35 -3.09
C GLY A 113 -7.23 -12.05 -3.85
N THR A 114 -7.88 -12.13 -5.03
CA THR A 114 -8.32 -10.97 -5.81
C THR A 114 -9.72 -11.11 -6.41
N SER A 115 -10.46 -12.19 -6.09
CA SER A 115 -11.71 -12.53 -6.78
C SER A 115 -12.95 -11.82 -6.26
N ASN A 116 -12.87 -11.15 -5.11
CA ASN A 116 -13.94 -10.29 -4.59
C ASN A 116 -13.39 -8.90 -4.24
N LYS A 117 -14.31 -7.94 -4.02
CA LYS A 117 -13.98 -6.54 -3.82
C LYS A 117 -13.04 -6.32 -2.63
N CYS A 118 -13.31 -6.94 -1.49
CA CYS A 118 -12.50 -6.77 -0.29
C CYS A 118 -11.07 -7.26 -0.51
N ASP A 119 -10.93 -8.45 -1.09
CA ASP A 119 -9.63 -9.08 -1.35
C ASP A 119 -8.85 -8.34 -2.44
N PHE A 120 -9.51 -7.87 -3.51
CA PHE A 120 -8.90 -7.02 -4.51
C PHE A 120 -8.31 -5.73 -3.90
N PHE A 121 -9.05 -5.04 -3.04
CA PHE A 121 -8.54 -3.83 -2.39
C PHE A 121 -7.48 -4.15 -1.32
N ALA A 122 -7.52 -5.34 -0.71
CA ALA A 122 -6.43 -5.82 0.14
C ALA A 122 -5.14 -6.07 -0.67
N TYR A 123 -5.28 -6.69 -1.84
CA TYR A 123 -4.20 -6.88 -2.80
C TYR A 123 -3.63 -5.53 -3.27
N LEU A 124 -4.48 -4.55 -3.63
CA LEU A 124 -4.06 -3.20 -3.99
C LEU A 124 -3.22 -2.51 -2.92
N ARG A 125 -3.65 -2.58 -1.64
CA ARG A 125 -2.87 -2.02 -0.52
C ARG A 125 -1.50 -2.68 -0.42
N ARG A 126 -1.44 -4.01 -0.45
CA ARG A 126 -0.17 -4.76 -0.37
C ARG A 126 0.75 -4.48 -1.56
N PHE A 127 0.18 -4.40 -2.77
CA PHE A 127 0.91 -4.04 -3.98
C PHE A 127 1.50 -2.63 -3.87
N THR A 128 0.72 -1.66 -3.40
CA THR A 128 1.17 -0.26 -3.23
C THR A 128 2.36 -0.18 -2.27
N ILE A 129 2.34 -0.93 -1.17
CA ILE A 129 3.46 -1.03 -0.23
C ILE A 129 4.70 -1.61 -0.93
N ALA A 130 4.57 -2.74 -1.63
CA ALA A 130 5.69 -3.34 -2.35
C ALA A 130 6.23 -2.43 -3.46
N LEU A 131 5.35 -1.68 -4.15
CA LEU A 131 5.73 -0.73 -5.18
C LEU A 131 6.51 0.45 -4.60
N SER A 132 6.08 0.97 -3.45
CA SER A 132 6.76 2.10 -2.79
C SER A 132 8.22 1.79 -2.44
N ALA A 133 8.52 0.52 -2.11
CA ALA A 133 9.89 0.08 -1.86
C ALA A 133 10.77 0.12 -3.12
N ILE A 134 10.20 -0.07 -4.31
CA ILE A 134 10.91 0.12 -5.59
C ILE A 134 11.02 1.62 -5.90
N GLU A 135 9.94 2.37 -5.66
CA GLU A 135 9.87 3.80 -5.95
C GLU A 135 10.82 4.65 -5.12
N TYR A 136 11.25 4.15 -3.97
CA TYR A 136 12.34 4.73 -3.19
C TYR A 136 13.67 4.81 -3.97
N HIS A 137 13.93 3.87 -4.87
CA HIS A 137 15.17 3.82 -5.64
C HIS A 137 15.03 4.42 -7.05
N ARG A 138 13.85 4.35 -7.66
CA ARG A 138 13.60 4.89 -9.00
C ARG A 138 12.14 5.21 -9.23
N THR A 139 11.85 6.19 -10.07
CA THR A 139 10.48 6.37 -10.58
C THR A 139 10.05 5.16 -11.41
N VAL A 140 8.85 4.63 -11.12
CA VAL A 140 8.24 3.53 -11.87
C VAL A 140 7.19 4.11 -12.83
N PRO A 141 7.29 3.90 -14.15
CA PRO A 141 6.28 4.38 -15.10
C PRO A 141 4.91 3.75 -14.88
N ASN A 142 3.82 4.49 -15.15
CA ASN A 142 2.45 3.99 -14.95
C ASN A 142 2.16 2.69 -15.71
N SER A 143 2.66 2.55 -16.94
CA SER A 143 2.53 1.32 -17.72
C SER A 143 3.14 0.10 -17.01
N GLU A 144 4.27 0.28 -16.32
CA GLU A 144 4.90 -0.76 -15.53
C GLU A 144 4.07 -1.09 -14.28
N LYS A 145 3.56 -0.06 -13.58
CA LYS A 145 2.69 -0.23 -12.39
C LYS A 145 1.45 -1.05 -12.73
N VAL A 146 0.71 -0.63 -13.76
CA VAL A 146 -0.51 -1.31 -14.22
C VAL A 146 -0.19 -2.72 -14.68
N ASN A 147 0.89 -2.91 -15.45
CA ASN A 147 1.28 -4.24 -15.91
C ASN A 147 1.60 -5.20 -14.75
N LYS A 148 2.42 -4.75 -13.79
CA LYS A 148 2.79 -5.56 -12.62
C LYS A 148 1.58 -5.88 -11.75
N PHE A 149 0.71 -4.89 -11.49
CA PHE A 149 -0.53 -5.10 -10.74
C PHE A 149 -1.43 -6.14 -11.42
N CYS A 150 -1.72 -5.96 -12.71
CA CYS A 150 -2.59 -6.86 -13.47
C CYS A 150 -2.03 -8.28 -13.57
N ARG A 151 -0.70 -8.48 -13.47
CA ARG A 151 -0.10 -9.81 -13.46
C ARG A 151 -0.49 -10.63 -12.23
N GLY A 152 -0.76 -10.02 -11.07
CA GLY A 152 -1.13 -10.75 -9.85
C GLY A 152 -2.62 -10.98 -9.67
N LEU A 153 -3.46 -10.48 -10.58
CA LEU A 153 -4.92 -10.66 -10.52
C LEU A 153 -5.35 -12.06 -10.94
N ALA A 154 -6.49 -12.49 -10.39
CA ALA A 154 -7.22 -13.65 -10.88
C ALA A 154 -7.51 -13.47 -12.38
N PRO A 155 -7.35 -14.53 -13.20
CA PRO A 155 -7.52 -14.44 -14.65
C PRO A 155 -8.83 -13.78 -15.09
N ILE A 156 -9.96 -14.15 -14.49
CA ILE A 156 -11.27 -13.56 -14.82
C ILE A 156 -11.34 -12.06 -14.47
N ILE A 157 -10.78 -11.66 -13.33
CA ILE A 157 -10.75 -10.25 -12.89
C ILE A 157 -9.84 -9.44 -13.80
N ARG A 158 -8.69 -9.99 -14.18
CA ARG A 158 -7.75 -9.37 -15.13
C ARG A 158 -8.42 -9.09 -16.47
N GLU A 159 -9.19 -10.03 -17.01
CA GLU A 159 -9.89 -9.82 -18.28
C GLU A 159 -10.97 -8.75 -18.18
N LEU A 160 -11.75 -8.75 -17.09
CA LEU A 160 -12.79 -7.74 -16.87
C LEU A 160 -12.22 -6.33 -16.70
N ILE A 161 -11.16 -6.18 -15.90
CA ILE A 161 -10.44 -4.89 -15.77
C ILE A 161 -9.77 -4.50 -17.08
N GLY A 162 -9.22 -5.47 -17.81
CA GLY A 162 -8.59 -5.25 -19.11
C GLY A 162 -9.52 -4.58 -20.14
N LYS A 163 -10.83 -4.79 -20.05
CA LYS A 163 -11.81 -4.11 -20.92
C LYS A 163 -11.85 -2.59 -20.72
N HIS A 164 -11.43 -2.08 -19.56
CA HIS A 164 -11.32 -0.65 -19.31
C HIS A 164 -10.03 -0.03 -19.87
N ASN A 165 -9.04 -0.85 -20.23
CA ASN A 165 -7.72 -0.42 -20.69
C ASN A 165 -7.08 0.67 -19.79
N PRO A 166 -6.93 0.42 -18.48
CA PRO A 166 -6.45 1.44 -17.56
C PRO A 166 -5.01 1.88 -17.88
N GLN A 167 -4.75 3.18 -17.84
CA GLN A 167 -3.45 3.80 -18.11
C GLN A 167 -2.64 4.06 -16.83
N ASP A 168 -3.29 4.10 -15.68
CA ASP A 168 -2.69 4.30 -14.37
C ASP A 168 -3.43 3.54 -13.26
N MET A 169 -2.97 3.68 -12.02
CA MET A 169 -3.53 2.98 -10.86
C MET A 169 -4.88 3.53 -10.42
N ASP A 170 -5.19 4.80 -10.70
CA ASP A 170 -6.50 5.40 -10.36
C ASP A 170 -7.59 4.85 -11.30
N GLU A 171 -7.25 4.69 -12.58
CA GLU A 171 -8.10 4.00 -13.54
C GLU A 171 -8.28 2.51 -13.20
N VAL A 172 -7.25 1.83 -12.68
CA VAL A 172 -7.38 0.46 -12.15
C VAL A 172 -8.37 0.40 -10.98
N ILE A 173 -8.34 1.37 -10.06
CA ILE A 173 -9.26 1.44 -8.92
C ILE A 173 -10.70 1.67 -9.41
N ALA A 174 -10.90 2.58 -10.35
CA ALA A 174 -12.20 2.85 -10.95
C ALA A 174 -12.75 1.61 -11.68
N ALA A 175 -11.91 0.96 -12.51
CA ALA A 175 -12.26 -0.27 -13.21
C ALA A 175 -12.60 -1.40 -12.23
N GLY A 176 -11.81 -1.58 -11.17
CA GLY A 176 -12.07 -2.57 -10.13
C GLY A 176 -13.44 -2.37 -9.47
N ASN A 177 -13.79 -1.13 -9.10
CA ASN A 177 -15.12 -0.84 -8.57
C ASN A 177 -16.24 -1.23 -9.54
N ALA A 178 -16.15 -0.78 -10.78
CA ALA A 178 -17.16 -1.08 -11.80
C ALA A 178 -17.30 -2.59 -12.08
N VAL A 179 -16.18 -3.33 -12.08
CA VAL A 179 -16.17 -4.78 -12.26
C VAL A 179 -16.85 -5.49 -11.10
N PHE A 180 -16.57 -5.11 -9.85
CA PHE A 180 -17.22 -5.76 -8.71
C PHE A 180 -18.70 -5.39 -8.55
N ASP A 181 -19.09 -4.19 -8.97
CA ASP A 181 -20.50 -3.82 -9.03
C ASP A 181 -21.25 -4.68 -10.05
N TYR A 182 -20.63 -4.97 -11.21
CA TYR A 182 -21.15 -5.91 -12.20
C TYR A 182 -21.23 -7.35 -11.67
N ILE A 183 -20.17 -7.86 -11.03
CA ILE A 183 -20.13 -9.21 -10.45
C ILE A 183 -21.26 -9.40 -9.42
N ARG A 184 -21.61 -8.36 -8.66
CA ARG A 184 -22.71 -8.40 -7.69
C ARG A 184 -24.09 -8.62 -8.32
N LEU A 185 -24.26 -8.28 -9.60
CA LEU A 185 -25.51 -8.44 -10.34
C LEU A 185 -25.68 -9.83 -10.95
N LEU A 186 -24.68 -10.70 -10.85
CA LEU A 186 -24.75 -12.04 -11.41
C LEU A 186 -25.76 -12.91 -10.64
N ASN A 187 -26.61 -13.61 -11.39
CA ASN A 187 -27.47 -14.64 -10.80
C ASN A 187 -26.64 -15.84 -10.29
N SER A 188 -27.27 -16.72 -9.50
CA SER A 188 -26.59 -17.86 -8.86
C SER A 188 -25.87 -18.78 -9.85
N ARG A 189 -26.45 -19.05 -11.02
CA ARG A 189 -25.84 -19.90 -12.05
C ARG A 189 -24.58 -19.26 -12.62
N THR A 190 -24.64 -17.98 -12.97
CA THR A 190 -23.50 -17.24 -13.51
C THR A 190 -22.42 -17.00 -12.45
N MET A 191 -22.81 -16.82 -11.18
CA MET A 191 -21.87 -16.73 -10.06
C MET A 191 -21.12 -18.05 -9.83
N ASN A 192 -21.77 -19.21 -9.98
CA ASN A 192 -21.09 -20.50 -9.93
C ASN A 192 -20.03 -20.63 -11.05
N LEU A 193 -20.38 -20.19 -12.27
CA LEU A 193 -19.40 -20.12 -13.36
C LEU A 193 -18.24 -19.17 -13.03
N PHE A 194 -18.52 -17.98 -12.49
CA PHE A 194 -17.50 -17.03 -12.05
C PHE A 194 -16.49 -17.70 -11.09
N ASN A 195 -16.99 -18.42 -10.08
CA ASN A 195 -16.14 -19.11 -9.10
C ASN A 195 -15.20 -20.16 -9.74
N HIS A 196 -15.62 -20.81 -10.82
CA HIS A 196 -14.74 -21.70 -11.59
C HIS A 196 -13.71 -20.92 -12.43
N LEU A 197 -14.12 -19.79 -13.01
CA LEU A 197 -13.26 -18.95 -13.85
C LEU A 197 -12.15 -18.24 -13.05
N VAL A 198 -12.32 -18.05 -11.73
CA VAL A 198 -11.27 -17.54 -10.83
C VAL A 198 -9.96 -18.34 -10.97
N TYR A 199 -10.03 -19.64 -11.21
CA TYR A 199 -8.86 -20.52 -11.34
C TYR A 199 -8.55 -20.94 -12.79
N SER A 200 -9.36 -20.50 -13.74
CA SER A 200 -9.20 -20.88 -15.14
C SER A 200 -8.10 -20.05 -15.81
N ASN A 201 -7.60 -20.52 -16.96
CA ASN A 201 -6.65 -19.73 -17.73
C ASN A 201 -7.31 -18.52 -18.40
N ARG A 202 -6.48 -17.64 -18.98
CA ARG A 202 -6.91 -16.39 -19.61
C ARG A 202 -7.87 -16.62 -20.79
N GLU A 203 -7.57 -17.60 -21.64
CA GLU A 203 -8.33 -17.91 -22.86
C GLU A 203 -9.77 -18.33 -22.54
N ILE A 204 -9.94 -19.21 -21.56
CA ILE A 204 -11.25 -19.65 -21.08
C ILE A 204 -12.03 -18.47 -20.50
N CYS A 205 -11.36 -17.59 -19.75
CA CYS A 205 -11.99 -16.38 -19.20
C CYS A 205 -12.49 -15.45 -20.31
N GLN A 206 -11.68 -15.21 -21.34
CA GLN A 206 -12.04 -14.35 -22.47
C GLN A 206 -13.29 -14.83 -23.22
N LEU A 207 -13.45 -16.15 -23.39
CA LEU A 207 -14.60 -16.74 -24.07
C LEU A 207 -15.85 -16.84 -23.17
N SER A 208 -15.73 -16.54 -21.88
CA SER A 208 -16.84 -16.68 -20.95
C SER A 208 -17.96 -15.67 -21.23
N VAL A 209 -19.20 -16.09 -21.01
CA VAL A 209 -20.38 -15.22 -21.09
C VAL A 209 -20.31 -14.03 -20.12
N ILE A 210 -19.52 -14.15 -19.05
CA ILE A 210 -19.29 -13.08 -18.06
C ILE A 210 -18.45 -11.97 -18.67
N VAL A 211 -17.31 -12.32 -19.30
CA VAL A 211 -16.45 -11.32 -19.95
C VAL A 211 -17.15 -10.75 -21.18
N GLN A 212 -17.79 -11.58 -22.00
CA GLN A 212 -18.49 -11.14 -23.20
C GLN A 212 -19.69 -10.25 -22.87
N GLY A 213 -20.45 -10.56 -21.81
CA GLY A 213 -21.59 -9.76 -21.35
C GLY A 213 -21.22 -8.48 -20.61
N TYR A 214 -19.95 -8.28 -20.25
CA TYR A 214 -19.50 -7.07 -19.57
C TYR A 214 -19.11 -5.96 -20.55
N ASN A 215 -19.81 -4.83 -20.52
CA ASN A 215 -19.43 -3.64 -21.28
C ASN A 215 -19.12 -2.49 -20.31
N PRO A 216 -17.86 -2.03 -20.24
CA PRO A 216 -17.53 -0.87 -19.42
C PRO A 216 -18.21 0.37 -20.01
N LEU A 217 -18.88 1.15 -19.16
CA LEU A 217 -19.36 2.47 -19.56
C LEU A 217 -18.12 3.32 -19.85
N SER A 218 -18.05 3.90 -21.06
CA SER A 218 -16.96 4.80 -21.46
C SER A 218 -16.77 5.91 -20.42
N SER A 219 -15.52 6.22 -20.09
CA SER A 219 -15.15 7.33 -19.21
C SER A 219 -15.63 8.70 -19.73
N ALA A 220 -16.11 8.78 -20.97
CA ALA A 220 -16.68 9.98 -21.58
C ALA A 220 -18.05 10.40 -21.01
N ASN A 221 -18.76 9.56 -20.26
CA ASN A 221 -20.13 9.82 -19.79
C ASN A 221 -20.29 9.73 -18.27
N ARG A 222 -19.38 10.34 -17.48
CA ARG A 222 -19.51 10.32 -16.01
C ARG A 222 -20.54 11.30 -15.44
N ASP A 223 -21.14 12.18 -16.26
CA ASP A 223 -22.02 13.25 -15.80
C ASP A 223 -23.52 13.09 -16.14
N GLU A 224 -23.99 11.90 -16.52
CA GLU A 224 -25.44 11.67 -16.67
C GLU A 224 -25.93 10.39 -15.97
N PRO A 225 -26.98 10.47 -15.12
CA PRO A 225 -27.62 9.30 -14.55
C PRO A 225 -28.55 8.67 -15.59
N GLY A 226 -27.98 7.86 -16.47
CA GLY A 226 -28.71 7.15 -17.52
C GLY A 226 -29.00 5.70 -17.14
N LEU A 227 -30.13 5.43 -16.49
CA LEU A 227 -30.77 4.12 -16.54
C LEU A 227 -31.04 3.76 -18.01
N THR A 228 -30.35 2.76 -18.55
CA THR A 228 -30.87 2.01 -19.71
C THR A 228 -31.18 0.59 -19.27
N VAL A 229 -32.45 0.43 -18.90
CA VAL A 229 -33.16 -0.86 -18.84
C VAL A 229 -33.08 -1.48 -20.24
N VAL A 230 -32.31 -2.55 -20.39
CA VAL A 230 -32.46 -3.43 -21.55
C VAL A 230 -33.66 -4.33 -21.28
N SER A 231 -34.78 -3.98 -21.91
CA SER A 231 -36.00 -4.78 -21.96
C SER A 231 -35.69 -6.14 -22.61
N HIS A 232 -35.94 -7.23 -21.88
CA HIS A 232 -35.99 -8.58 -22.43
C HIS A 232 -37.09 -8.66 -23.50
N GLY A 233 -36.69 -8.85 -24.76
CA GLY A 233 -37.56 -9.38 -25.81
C GLY A 233 -37.43 -10.90 -25.85
N GLN A 234 -38.27 -11.59 -25.09
CA GLN A 234 -38.67 -12.98 -25.35
C GLN A 234 -40.14 -12.96 -25.77
N THR A 235 -40.45 -13.48 -26.96
CA THR A 235 -41.63 -14.34 -27.21
C THR A 235 -41.56 -14.93 -28.61
N ASP A 236 -41.41 -16.26 -28.64
CA ASP A 236 -42.19 -17.24 -29.39
C ASP A 236 -42.70 -16.90 -30.80
N THR A 237 -42.09 -17.53 -31.80
CA THR A 237 -42.79 -18.45 -32.75
C THR A 237 -41.80 -19.41 -33.38
#